data_AF-A0A975TFA2-F1
#
_entry.id   AF-A0A975TFA2-F1
#
_cell.length_a   1.000
_cell.length_b   1.000
_cell.length_c   1.000
_cell.angle_alpha   90.00
_cell.angle_beta   90.00
_cell.angle_gamma   90.00
#
_symmetry.space_group_name_H-M   'P 1'
#
loop_
_entity.id
_entity.type
_entity.pdbx_description
1 polymer ?
#
loop_
_entity_poly.entity_id
_entity_poly.type
_entity_poly.pdbx_seq_one_letter_code
_entity_poly.pdbx_strand_id
1 'polypeptide(L)'
;MNAMRLTTTTTLNWAEDILRQLGDPVGQALEVTVPPAAPEPEVPYAETAFTSRLEIHDGDGPTEPSAAARHIGSVRVVLAFDDGSSTHVLLEDSMTEAEAVALLAEQLQDAVLEHTGGAPVPPCPGHSHPAVAEVVDGVACWTCPQGGRDGRTRPVLSGAVGHTA
;
A
#
# COMPACT_ATOMS: atom_id res chain seq x y z
N MET A 1 11.20 16.73 2.43
CA MET A 1 10.20 15.74 2.87
C MET A 1 10.75 15.11 4.14
N ASN A 2 10.03 15.16 5.26
CA ASN A 2 10.46 14.48 6.49
C ASN A 2 10.11 13.00 6.33
N ALA A 3 11.13 12.15 6.24
CA ALA A 3 10.97 10.70 6.20
C ALA A 3 10.21 10.22 7.45
N MET A 4 9.26 9.31 7.25
CA MET A 4 8.46 8.74 8.33
C MET A 4 9.12 7.44 8.81
N ARG A 5 9.26 7.26 10.12
CA ARG A 5 9.75 5.98 10.66
C ARG A 5 8.63 4.93 10.68
N LEU A 6 8.56 4.11 9.65
CA LEU A 6 7.66 2.96 9.61
C LEU A 6 8.03 1.92 10.67
N THR A 7 7.03 1.40 11.37
CA THR A 7 7.16 0.26 12.28
C THR A 7 6.08 -0.76 11.95
N THR A 8 6.35 -2.04 12.22
CA THR A 8 5.35 -3.11 12.03
C THR A 8 4.13 -2.88 12.89
N THR A 9 4.29 -2.40 14.13
CA THR A 9 3.17 -2.09 15.03
C THR A 9 2.29 -0.97 14.49
N THR A 10 2.87 0.16 14.08
CA THR A 10 2.10 1.27 13.50
C THR A 10 1.35 0.82 12.25
N THR A 11 2.04 0.10 11.36
CA THR A 11 1.46 -0.39 10.10
C THR A 11 0.34 -1.41 10.34
N LEU A 12 0.49 -2.30 11.32
CA LEU A 12 -0.56 -3.24 11.72
C LEU A 12 -1.81 -2.51 12.20
N ASN A 13 -1.67 -1.52 13.08
CA ASN A 13 -2.81 -0.72 13.57
C ASN A 13 -3.54 0.00 12.41
N TRP A 14 -2.80 0.51 11.42
CA TRP A 14 -3.40 1.13 10.25
C TRP A 14 -4.18 0.12 9.40
N ALA A 15 -3.57 -1.03 9.09
CA ALA A 15 -4.23 -2.09 8.33
C ALA A 15 -5.50 -2.57 9.02
N GLU A 16 -5.47 -2.77 10.35
CA GLU A 16 -6.65 -3.14 11.13
C GLU A 16 -7.74 -2.04 11.15
N ASP A 17 -7.37 -0.75 11.17
CA ASP A 17 -8.35 0.34 11.08
C ASP A 17 -9.01 0.43 9.69
N ILE A 18 -8.21 0.23 8.64
CA ILE A 18 -8.68 0.17 7.25
C ILE A 18 -9.64 -1.01 7.08
N LEU A 19 -9.24 -2.23 7.47
CA LEU A 19 -10.05 -3.44 7.32
C LEU A 19 -11.39 -3.35 8.07
N ARG A 20 -11.40 -2.73 9.27
CA ARG A 20 -12.64 -2.45 10.00
C ARG A 20 -13.61 -1.57 9.20
N GLN A 21 -13.09 -0.60 8.44
CA GLN A 21 -13.93 0.25 7.57
C GLN A 21 -14.36 -0.46 6.28
N LEU A 22 -13.57 -1.42 5.81
CA LEU A 22 -13.91 -2.28 4.67
C LEU A 22 -14.89 -3.41 5.04
N GLY A 23 -15.27 -3.52 6.31
CA GLY A 23 -16.30 -4.46 6.78
C GLY A 23 -15.76 -5.79 7.32
N ASP A 24 -14.44 -5.90 7.52
CA ASP A 24 -13.77 -7.07 8.10
C ASP A 24 -14.16 -8.40 7.42
N PRO A 25 -13.67 -8.67 6.19
CA PRO A 25 -14.08 -9.86 5.46
C PRO A 25 -13.73 -11.13 6.26
N VAL A 26 -14.71 -12.03 6.36
CA VAL A 26 -14.56 -13.30 7.08
C VAL A 26 -13.47 -14.15 6.43
N GLY A 27 -12.67 -14.83 7.23
CA GLY A 27 -11.63 -15.74 6.72
C GLY A 27 -10.32 -15.05 6.34
N GLN A 28 -10.17 -13.76 6.62
CA GLN A 28 -8.92 -13.04 6.38
C GLN A 28 -7.84 -13.34 7.43
N ALA A 29 -6.59 -13.29 7.00
CA ALA A 29 -5.41 -13.26 7.84
C ALA A 29 -4.51 -12.09 7.45
N LEU A 30 -4.05 -11.33 8.45
CA LEU A 30 -3.19 -10.17 8.26
C LEU A 30 -1.83 -10.42 8.88
N GLU A 31 -0.77 -10.25 8.09
CA GLU A 31 0.61 -10.33 8.54
C GLU A 31 1.37 -9.05 8.18
N VAL A 32 2.19 -8.56 9.11
CA VAL A 32 3.04 -7.37 8.90
C VAL A 32 4.47 -7.70 9.29
N THR A 33 5.38 -7.62 8.33
CA THR A 33 6.80 -7.98 8.51
C THR A 33 7.71 -6.89 7.97
N VAL A 34 8.91 -6.77 8.56
CA VAL A 34 10.00 -6.04 7.93
C VAL A 34 10.66 -7.03 6.97
N PRO A 35 10.62 -6.81 5.65
CA PRO A 35 11.35 -7.67 4.74
C PRO A 35 12.82 -7.64 5.11
N PRO A 36 13.54 -8.77 5.07
CA PRO A 36 14.98 -8.74 5.20
C PRO A 36 15.51 -7.78 4.13
N ALA A 37 16.50 -6.94 4.49
CA ALA A 37 17.25 -6.18 3.49
C ALA A 37 17.68 -7.22 2.45
N ALA A 38 17.13 -7.11 1.23
CA ALA A 38 17.40 -8.09 0.20
C ALA A 38 18.93 -8.16 0.09
N PRO A 39 19.56 -9.35 0.22
CA PRO A 39 20.92 -9.46 -0.29
C PRO A 39 20.84 -8.99 -1.74
N GLU A 40 21.74 -8.09 -2.14
CA GLU A 40 21.91 -7.72 -3.54
C GLU A 40 21.81 -9.01 -4.35
N PRO A 41 20.96 -9.08 -5.40
CA PRO A 41 20.83 -10.32 -6.13
C PRO A 41 22.22 -10.70 -6.64
N GLU A 42 22.82 -11.72 -6.03
CA GLU A 42 24.04 -12.33 -6.51
C GLU A 42 23.64 -12.89 -7.86
N VAL A 43 23.89 -12.13 -8.94
CA VAL A 43 23.50 -12.53 -10.29
C VAL A 43 24.19 -13.88 -10.51
N PRO A 44 23.46 -15.02 -10.51
CA PRO A 44 24.11 -16.27 -10.79
C PRO A 44 24.48 -16.18 -12.26
N TYR A 45 25.77 -16.27 -12.56
CA TYR A 45 26.27 -16.44 -13.91
C TYR A 45 25.83 -17.84 -14.38
N ALA A 46 24.55 -17.99 -14.72
CA ALA A 46 23.95 -19.23 -15.14
C ALA A 46 23.69 -19.15 -16.65
N GLU A 47 24.55 -19.86 -17.39
CA GLU A 47 24.61 -19.92 -18.85
C GLU A 47 23.43 -20.65 -19.54
N THR A 48 22.21 -20.62 -18.99
CA THR A 48 21.03 -21.15 -19.69
C THR A 48 19.79 -20.30 -19.42
N ALA A 49 19.73 -19.15 -20.09
CA ALA A 49 18.60 -18.23 -20.07
C ALA A 49 17.36 -18.80 -20.77
N PHE A 50 16.21 -18.68 -20.12
CA PHE A 50 14.92 -18.59 -20.82
C PHE A 50 14.96 -17.33 -21.71
N THR A 51 14.81 -17.50 -23.01
CA THR A 51 14.79 -16.41 -23.98
C THR A 51 13.38 -15.83 -24.11
N SER A 52 13.13 -14.68 -23.50
CA SER A 52 12.14 -13.73 -24.00
C SER A 52 12.82 -12.38 -24.11
N ARG A 53 13.07 -11.97 -25.36
CA ARG A 53 13.87 -10.81 -25.74
C ARG A 53 12.93 -9.82 -26.43
N LEU A 54 12.64 -8.70 -25.77
CA LEU A 54 12.11 -7.51 -26.45
C LEU A 54 13.24 -6.47 -26.47
N GLU A 55 13.74 -6.18 -27.67
CA GLU A 55 14.84 -5.26 -27.90
C GLU A 55 14.30 -3.86 -28.17
N ILE A 56 14.78 -2.88 -27.41
CA ILE A 56 14.83 -1.49 -27.87
C ILE A 56 16.22 -0.95 -27.53
N HIS A 57 16.97 -0.62 -28.59
CA HIS A 57 18.25 0.09 -28.60
C HIS A 57 17.98 1.53 -29.10
N ASP A 58 18.73 2.59 -28.82
CA ASP A 58 20.16 2.75 -28.54
C ASP A 58 20.40 4.14 -27.87
N GLY A 59 21.41 4.29 -27.00
CA GLY A 59 21.83 5.60 -26.49
C GLY A 59 22.72 5.61 -25.23
N ASP A 60 24.03 5.43 -25.44
CA ASP A 60 25.21 6.04 -24.78
C ASP A 60 25.20 6.33 -23.25
N GLY A 61 26.16 5.73 -22.50
CA GLY A 61 26.36 5.83 -21.04
C GLY A 61 26.89 7.19 -20.53
N PRO A 62 27.55 7.31 -19.33
CA PRO A 62 28.02 6.28 -18.39
C PRO A 62 27.73 6.55 -16.89
N THR A 63 28.13 5.57 -16.06
CA THR A 63 28.43 5.71 -14.62
C THR A 63 27.26 6.04 -13.70
N GLU A 64 26.55 5.02 -13.23
CA GLU A 64 25.81 5.17 -11.98
C GLU A 64 26.82 5.18 -10.82
N PRO A 65 26.84 6.24 -9.99
CA PRO A 65 27.62 6.22 -8.78
C PRO A 65 27.08 5.11 -7.87
N SER A 66 28.01 4.31 -7.36
CA SER A 66 27.84 3.51 -6.14
C SER A 66 27.35 4.43 -5.02
N ALA A 67 26.04 4.57 -4.92
CA ALA A 67 25.38 5.03 -3.73
C ALA A 67 25.08 3.75 -2.95
N ALA A 68 25.84 3.53 -1.89
CA ALA A 68 25.34 2.79 -0.75
C ALA A 68 23.95 3.38 -0.43
N ALA A 69 22.90 2.73 -0.93
CA ALA A 69 21.53 3.12 -0.68
C ALA A 69 21.37 2.99 0.83
N ARG A 70 21.35 4.13 1.50
CA ARG A 70 21.00 4.24 2.92
C ARG A 70 19.75 3.39 3.08
N HIS A 71 19.82 2.35 3.92
CA HIS A 71 18.71 1.42 4.11
C HIS A 71 17.40 2.19 4.20
N ILE A 72 16.61 2.10 3.13
CA ILE A 72 15.25 2.61 3.12
C ILE A 72 14.48 1.56 3.89
N GLY A 73 14.12 1.86 5.13
CA GLY A 73 13.31 0.97 5.95
C GLY A 73 11.98 0.76 5.25
N SER A 74 11.63 -0.50 4.99
CA SER A 74 10.32 -0.84 4.44
C SER A 74 9.56 -1.79 5.36
N VAL A 75 8.24 -1.78 5.25
CA VAL A 75 7.35 -2.72 5.92
C VAL A 75 6.47 -3.36 4.86
N ARG A 76 6.36 -4.68 4.91
CA ARG A 76 5.48 -5.48 4.06
C ARG A 76 4.22 -5.83 4.85
N VAL A 77 3.07 -5.56 4.26
CA VAL A 77 1.77 -6.02 4.72
C VAL A 77 1.30 -7.13 3.78
N VAL A 78 0.81 -8.24 4.32
CA VAL A 78 0.21 -9.33 3.57
C VAL A 78 -1.19 -9.55 4.10
N LEU A 79 -2.18 -9.46 3.21
CA LEU A 79 -3.56 -9.84 3.47
C LEU A 79 -3.84 -11.12 2.69
N ALA A 80 -4.19 -12.19 3.38
CA ALA A 80 -4.57 -13.48 2.81
C ALA A 80 -6.04 -13.80 3.11
N PHE A 81 -6.70 -14.50 2.18
CA PHE A 81 -8.09 -14.94 2.29
C PHE A 81 -8.15 -16.48 2.37
N ASP A 82 -9.29 -17.02 2.81
CA ASP A 82 -9.45 -18.48 3.00
C ASP A 82 -9.47 -19.27 1.68
N ASP A 83 -9.74 -18.61 0.56
CA ASP A 83 -9.65 -19.20 -0.78
C ASP A 83 -8.19 -19.43 -1.25
N GLY A 84 -7.21 -18.95 -0.47
CA GLY A 84 -5.78 -19.06 -0.74
C GLY A 84 -5.20 -17.88 -1.50
N SER A 85 -6.02 -16.93 -1.96
CA SER A 85 -5.56 -15.67 -2.54
C SER A 85 -4.91 -14.77 -1.50
N SER A 86 -3.95 -13.95 -1.94
CA SER A 86 -3.33 -12.94 -1.08
C SER A 86 -2.84 -11.73 -1.88
N THR A 87 -2.82 -10.57 -1.23
CA THR A 87 -2.17 -9.36 -1.73
C THR A 87 -1.03 -8.96 -0.81
N HIS A 88 -0.02 -8.28 -1.36
CA HIS A 88 1.08 -7.73 -0.58
C HIS A 88 1.28 -6.26 -0.90
N VAL A 89 1.49 -5.46 0.14
CA VAL A 89 1.73 -4.03 0.05
C VAL A 89 3.08 -3.73 0.68
N LEU A 90 3.96 -3.05 -0.06
CA LEU A 90 5.25 -2.60 0.43
C LEU A 90 5.17 -1.10 0.72
N LEU A 91 5.44 -0.71 1.96
CA LEU A 91 5.51 0.69 2.40
C LEU A 91 6.96 1.06 2.65
N GLU A 92 7.39 2.24 2.22
CA GLU A 92 8.77 2.72 2.32
C GLU A 92 8.88 3.95 3.24
N ASP A 93 9.98 4.09 3.99
CA ASP A 93 10.17 5.24 4.91
C ASP A 93 10.29 6.59 4.19
N SER A 94 10.59 6.54 2.89
CA SER A 94 10.65 7.70 2.00
C SER A 94 9.29 8.35 1.78
N MET A 95 8.19 7.60 1.96
CA MET A 95 6.81 8.09 1.85
C MET A 95 6.46 8.98 3.04
N THR A 96 5.57 9.95 2.82
CA THR A 96 4.86 10.57 3.94
C THR A 96 3.86 9.58 4.54
N GLU A 97 3.48 9.80 5.79
CA GLU A 97 2.46 8.98 6.47
C GLU A 97 1.15 8.92 5.66
N ALA A 98 0.70 10.06 5.13
CA ALA A 98 -0.53 10.11 4.34
C ALA A 98 -0.44 9.33 3.03
N GLU A 99 0.70 9.38 2.33
CA GLU A 99 0.92 8.58 1.11
C GLU A 99 0.93 7.09 1.43
N ALA A 100 1.64 6.67 2.49
CA ALA A 100 1.71 5.27 2.90
C ALA A 100 0.34 4.72 3.32
N VAL A 101 -0.45 5.52 4.05
CA VAL A 101 -1.81 5.15 4.47
C VAL A 101 -2.77 5.11 3.28
N ALA A 102 -2.71 6.07 2.36
CA ALA A 102 -3.55 6.08 1.17
C ALA A 102 -3.26 4.87 0.26
N LEU A 103 -1.98 4.57 0.01
CA LEU A 103 -1.55 3.39 -0.74
C LEU A 103 -2.02 2.09 -0.08
N LEU A 104 -1.81 1.97 1.24
CA LEU A 104 -2.27 0.79 1.99
C LEU A 104 -3.79 0.62 1.88
N ALA A 105 -4.53 1.71 2.01
CA ALA A 105 -5.99 1.70 1.94
C ALA A 105 -6.51 1.31 0.55
N GLU A 106 -5.93 1.86 -0.51
CA GLU A 106 -6.24 1.50 -1.90
C GLU A 106 -6.02 0.01 -2.15
N GLN A 107 -4.83 -0.51 -1.82
CA GLN A 107 -4.46 -1.88 -2.11
C GLN A 107 -5.28 -2.91 -1.30
N LEU A 108 -5.58 -2.60 -0.03
CA LEU A 108 -6.45 -3.46 0.78
C LEU A 108 -7.90 -3.38 0.28
N GLN A 109 -8.37 -2.21 -0.13
CA GLN A 109 -9.70 -2.05 -0.73
C GLN A 109 -9.86 -2.89 -1.99
N ASP A 110 -8.89 -2.83 -2.92
CA ASP A 110 -8.94 -3.57 -4.18
C ASP A 110 -9.04 -5.08 -3.90
N ALA A 111 -8.18 -5.60 -3.03
CA ALA A 111 -8.20 -7.01 -2.64
C ALA A 111 -9.54 -7.44 -2.00
N VAL A 112 -10.13 -6.60 -1.14
CA VAL A 112 -11.45 -6.90 -0.56
C VAL A 112 -12.56 -6.80 -1.60
N LEU A 113 -12.51 -5.83 -2.52
CA LEU A 113 -13.47 -5.72 -3.63
C LEU A 113 -13.44 -6.96 -4.51
N GLU A 114 -12.25 -7.43 -4.87
CA GLU A 114 -12.06 -8.65 -5.65
C GLU A 114 -12.63 -9.87 -4.92
N HIS A 115 -12.28 -10.05 -3.64
CA HIS A 115 -12.72 -11.20 -2.85
C HIS A 115 -14.24 -11.20 -2.58
N THR A 116 -14.85 -10.03 -2.35
CA THR A 116 -16.29 -9.90 -2.04
C THR A 116 -17.20 -9.82 -3.26
N GLY A 117 -16.64 -9.91 -4.48
CA GLY A 117 -17.43 -9.85 -5.71
C GLY A 117 -17.93 -8.44 -6.06
N GLY A 118 -17.18 -7.40 -5.66
CA GLY A 118 -17.41 -6.02 -6.07
C GLY A 118 -18.41 -5.23 -5.22
N ALA A 119 -18.74 -5.70 -4.02
CA ALA A 119 -19.55 -4.92 -3.09
C ALA A 119 -18.83 -3.62 -2.70
N PRO A 120 -19.43 -2.42 -2.84
CA PRO A 120 -18.70 -1.16 -2.66
C PRO A 120 -18.24 -0.97 -1.21
N VAL A 121 -16.93 -1.04 -0.99
CA VAL A 121 -16.30 -0.91 0.34
C VAL A 121 -15.11 0.05 0.27
N PRO A 122 -14.96 1.04 1.19
CA PRO A 122 -16.07 1.51 2.00
C PRO A 122 -17.10 2.20 1.08
N PRO A 123 -18.40 2.13 1.39
CA PRO A 123 -19.42 2.72 0.55
C PRO A 123 -19.26 4.25 0.49
N CYS A 124 -19.36 4.83 -0.71
CA CYS A 124 -19.43 6.27 -0.84
C CYS A 124 -20.79 6.77 -0.28
N PRO A 125 -20.81 7.72 0.68
CA PRO A 125 -22.06 8.17 1.28
C PRO A 125 -23.06 8.68 0.24
N GLY A 126 -24.25 8.06 0.18
CA GLY A 126 -25.31 8.45 -0.74
C GLY A 126 -25.17 7.94 -2.18
N HIS A 127 -24.14 7.14 -2.48
CA HIS A 127 -23.88 6.63 -3.82
C HIS A 127 -23.63 5.11 -3.85
N SER A 128 -23.75 4.51 -5.03
CA SER A 128 -23.63 3.06 -5.25
C SER A 128 -22.23 2.61 -5.70
N HIS A 129 -21.19 3.39 -5.42
CA HIS A 129 -19.80 3.08 -5.77
C HIS A 129 -18.91 3.12 -4.52
N PRO A 130 -17.75 2.46 -4.53
CA PRO A 130 -16.77 2.61 -3.46
C PRO A 130 -16.29 4.08 -3.39
N ALA A 131 -15.91 4.52 -2.19
CA ALA A 131 -15.07 5.71 -2.04
C ALA A 131 -13.63 5.35 -2.45
N VAL A 132 -12.82 6.30 -2.91
CA VAL A 132 -11.43 6.06 -3.31
C VAL A 132 -10.47 6.63 -2.25
N ALA A 133 -9.33 6.00 -2.03
CA ALA A 133 -8.32 6.52 -1.12
C ALA A 133 -7.47 7.58 -1.84
N GLU A 134 -7.41 8.79 -1.28
CA GLU A 134 -6.62 9.90 -1.84
C GLU A 134 -5.99 10.73 -0.71
N VAL A 135 -4.88 11.42 -1.01
CA VAL A 135 -4.31 12.39 -0.10
C VAL A 135 -4.96 13.76 -0.34
N VAL A 136 -5.67 14.26 0.67
CA VAL A 136 -6.32 15.57 0.65
C VAL A 136 -5.71 16.42 1.76
N ASP A 137 -5.14 17.57 1.42
CA ASP A 137 -4.50 18.50 2.38
C ASP A 137 -3.46 17.81 3.30
N GLY A 138 -2.74 16.81 2.77
CA GLY A 138 -1.73 16.05 3.52
C GLY A 138 -2.31 14.99 4.46
N VAL A 139 -3.59 14.63 4.31
CA VAL A 139 -4.26 13.57 5.07
C VAL A 139 -4.81 12.52 4.12
N ALA A 140 -4.53 11.25 4.39
CA ALA A 140 -5.16 10.14 3.66
C ALA A 140 -6.67 10.11 3.95
N CYS A 141 -7.48 10.19 2.92
CA CYS A 141 -8.93 10.28 3.02
C CYS A 141 -9.64 9.36 2.03
N TRP A 142 -10.80 8.86 2.43
CA TRP A 142 -11.80 8.32 1.52
C TRP A 142 -12.56 9.47 0.86
N THR A 143 -12.51 9.56 -0.46
CA THR A 143 -13.13 10.61 -1.28
C THR A 143 -14.15 10.02 -2.25
N CYS A 144 -15.05 10.87 -2.74
CA CYS A 144 -15.97 10.48 -3.79
C CYS A 144 -15.27 10.64 -5.16
N PRO A 145 -15.12 9.57 -5.97
CA PRO A 145 -14.46 9.67 -7.28
C PRO A 145 -15.21 10.56 -8.28
N GLN A 146 -16.49 10.85 -8.05
CA GLN A 146 -17.30 11.69 -8.94
C GLN A 146 -17.13 13.20 -8.69
N GLY A 147 -16.40 13.63 -7.65
CA GLY A 147 -16.14 15.04 -7.35
C GLY A 147 -17.41 15.91 -7.13
N GLY A 148 -18.57 15.27 -6.97
CA GLY A 148 -19.88 15.93 -6.91
C GLY A 148 -20.19 16.60 -5.58
N ARG A 149 -21.24 17.43 -5.56
CA ARG A 149 -21.66 18.36 -4.49
C ARG A 149 -21.91 17.74 -3.09
N ASP A 150 -21.88 16.41 -2.99
CA ASP A 150 -21.92 15.63 -1.75
C ASP A 150 -20.53 15.16 -1.26
N GLY A 151 -19.44 15.73 -1.82
CA GLY A 151 -18.01 15.46 -1.63
C GLY A 151 -17.53 15.31 -0.19
N ARG A 152 -18.02 14.26 0.49
CA ARG A 152 -17.67 13.89 1.85
C ARG A 152 -16.35 13.14 1.81
N THR A 153 -15.28 13.93 1.87
CA THR A 153 -13.97 13.48 2.27
C THR A 153 -14.02 13.11 3.74
N ARG A 154 -13.55 11.91 4.09
CA ARG A 154 -13.35 11.50 5.48
C ARG A 154 -11.98 10.86 5.65
N PRO A 155 -11.30 11.01 6.79
CA PRO A 155 -10.01 10.37 7.03
C PRO A 155 -10.07 8.85 6.84
N VAL A 156 -9.01 8.27 6.27
CA VAL A 156 -8.81 6.83 6.19
C VAL A 156 -8.54 6.23 7.56
N LEU A 157 -7.88 6.94 8.47
CA LEU A 157 -7.67 6.49 9.83
C LEU A 157 -8.71 7.15 10.74
N SER A 158 -9.45 6.36 11.51
CA SER A 158 -10.53 6.81 12.39
C SER A 158 -10.07 7.65 13.59
N GLY A 159 -8.76 7.95 13.68
CA GLY A 159 -8.13 8.66 14.76
C GLY A 159 -7.78 7.72 15.92
N ALA A 160 -6.48 7.41 16.07
CA ALA A 160 -5.97 7.13 17.40
C ALA A 160 -6.16 8.39 18.24
N VAL A 161 -6.85 8.24 19.37
CA VAL A 161 -6.97 9.23 20.43
C VAL A 161 -5.58 9.84 20.70
N GLY A 162 -5.54 11.17 20.76
CA GLY A 162 -4.30 11.96 20.72
C GLY A 162 -3.21 11.50 21.68
N HIS A 163 -1.96 11.58 21.20
CA HIS A 163 -0.83 11.85 22.08
C HIS A 163 -0.69 13.37 22.19
N THR A 164 -1.40 13.97 23.14
CA THR A 164 -1.06 15.28 23.68
C THR A 164 0.30 15.19 24.38
N ALA A 165 1.21 16.04 23.89
CA ALA A 165 2.31 16.74 24.58
C ALA A 165 3.24 15.95 25.52
#